data_AF-A0AAU9ZRK6-F1
#
_entry.id   AF-A0AAU9ZRK6-F1
#
_cell.length_a   1.000
_cell.length_b   1.000
_cell.length_c   1.000
_cell.angle_alpha   90.00
_cell.angle_beta   90.00
_cell.angle_gamma   90.00
#
_symmetry.space_group_name_H-M   'P 1'
#
loop_
_entity.id
_entity.type
_entity.pdbx_description
1 polymer ?
#
loop_
_entity_poly.entity_id
_entity_poly.type
_entity_poly.pdbx_seq_one_letter_code
_entity_poly.pdbx_strand_id
1 'polypeptide(L)'
;MLLVAGMLRYGCSLCGLGAGAALRRPAGRGGLRSGGRARSFSTSWTPVGSAFNAKPQGRLWQLLEERRGLFGVPELSTPEGFHVAQKETLRKTEWLVERACSTPPGPQTVLIFDELSDCLCRVADLADFVKIGHPEPAYREAAEEACRSIGTMVEKLNTNVELYQSLQKLLNDKKLMDSLDAETRRVAELFMFDFEISGIHLDEEKRRRAVDLNVKILDLSSAFLMGANFPNKIQKHLLPEHIHHHFARDGSYAVIDGLHAEASDDLVREAAYKIFLYPNAGQLKCLEELLSSRDLLANLVGYSTFSHRALQGTIAQTPETVMQFLEKLSDKLSERTAKDFEMMRGMKMKLNPQNSELMPWDPPYYSGVIRAERYNIEPSLYCPFFSLGACMEGLNVLFNKLLGITLYAEEPAKGEVWCDDVRKLAVVHESEGLLGYIYCDFFQRANKPHQDCHFTIRGGRLKEDGSYQLPVVVLMLNLPHSSKDSPTLLTPGMMENLFHEMGHAMHSMLGRTRYQHVTGTRCPTDFAEVPSILMEYFSNDYRVVSQFARHYQTGQRLSPMALYCALGCHNWLLWPPEKCCTFHLPSLKLSNLIPTIWSYTEK
;
A
#
# COMPACT_ATOMS: atom_id res chain seq x y z
N MET A 1 -5.24 -11.92 -15.78
CA MET A 1 -4.27 -12.32 -14.74
C MET A 1 -5.11 -12.94 -13.62
N LEU A 2 -5.57 -14.19 -13.73
CA LEU A 2 -6.85 -14.68 -13.19
C LEU A 2 -6.91 -16.21 -12.88
N LEU A 3 -5.79 -16.75 -12.42
CA LEU A 3 -5.63 -17.67 -11.28
C LEU A 3 -4.92 -16.89 -10.14
N VAL A 4 -4.79 -15.58 -10.40
CA VAL A 4 -3.96 -14.53 -9.83
C VAL A 4 -4.72 -13.19 -9.98
N ALA A 5 -6.06 -13.22 -10.04
CA ALA A 5 -6.80 -12.00 -9.71
C ALA A 5 -6.53 -11.63 -8.25
N GLY A 6 -6.17 -12.60 -7.41
CA GLY A 6 -5.65 -12.33 -6.08
C GLY A 6 -4.28 -11.62 -6.01
N MET A 7 -3.51 -11.41 -7.09
CA MET A 7 -2.29 -10.57 -6.98
C MET A 7 -2.55 -9.14 -7.42
N LEU A 8 -3.40 -8.92 -8.44
CA LEU A 8 -3.77 -7.57 -8.87
C LEU A 8 -4.99 -6.97 -8.16
N ARG A 9 -5.83 -7.78 -7.49
CA ARG A 9 -6.90 -7.24 -6.62
C ARG A 9 -6.35 -6.72 -5.30
N TYR A 10 -5.16 -7.15 -4.85
CA TYR A 10 -4.68 -6.94 -3.47
C TYR A 10 -3.34 -6.25 -3.34
N GLY A 11 -2.75 -5.79 -4.45
CA GLY A 11 -1.66 -4.83 -4.44
C GLY A 11 -2.21 -3.46 -4.04
N CYS A 12 -2.33 -3.21 -2.75
CA CYS A 12 -2.68 -1.89 -2.23
C CYS A 12 -1.44 -1.01 -2.29
N SER A 13 -1.23 -0.29 -3.39
CA SER A 13 -0.32 0.86 -3.41
C SER A 13 -1.19 2.10 -3.27
N LEU A 14 -1.33 2.60 -2.03
CA LEU A 14 -2.07 3.82 -1.71
C LEU A 14 -1.14 5.02 -1.39
N CYS A 15 -1.47 6.21 -1.91
CA CYS A 15 -0.69 7.44 -1.88
C CYS A 15 -0.51 8.06 -0.48
N GLY A 16 0.67 8.68 -0.30
CA GLY A 16 0.94 9.69 0.73
C GLY A 16 1.82 10.82 0.20
N LEU A 17 1.24 12.01 -0.02
CA LEU A 17 1.96 13.23 -0.39
C LEU A 17 2.69 13.81 0.83
N GLY A 18 4.03 13.93 0.74
CA GLY A 18 4.87 14.58 1.76
C GLY A 18 5.74 15.67 1.14
N ALA A 19 5.56 16.92 1.60
CA ALA A 19 6.24 18.11 1.13
C ALA A 19 7.76 18.09 1.40
N GLY A 20 8.56 18.31 0.36
CA GLY A 20 10.02 18.45 0.46
C GLY A 20 10.43 19.80 1.06
N ALA A 21 11.10 19.77 2.21
CA ALA A 21 11.80 20.92 2.77
C ALA A 21 13.32 20.77 2.53
N ALA A 22 13.84 21.51 1.55
CA ALA A 22 15.27 21.56 1.25
C ALA A 22 16.00 22.45 2.27
N LEU A 23 16.81 21.85 3.15
CA LEU A 23 17.70 22.59 4.05
C LEU A 23 19.10 22.72 3.45
N ARG A 24 19.50 23.98 3.20
CA ARG A 24 20.84 24.38 2.75
C ARG A 24 21.90 24.15 3.85
N ARG A 25 23.01 23.52 3.47
CA ARG A 25 24.24 23.41 4.27
C ARG A 25 24.99 24.76 4.36
N PRO A 26 25.54 25.13 5.52
CA PRO A 26 26.74 25.95 5.58
C PRO A 26 27.98 25.09 5.86
N ALA A 27 29.05 25.38 5.13
CA ALA A 27 30.37 24.82 5.35
C ALA A 27 31.05 25.50 6.55
N GLY A 28 31.60 24.72 7.48
CA GLY A 28 32.41 25.20 8.59
C GLY A 28 33.40 24.13 9.04
N ARG A 29 34.70 24.39 8.84
CA ARG A 29 35.82 23.57 9.31
C ARG A 29 36.01 23.75 10.83
N GLY A 30 36.30 22.67 11.56
CA GLY A 30 36.79 22.77 12.94
C GLY A 30 37.00 21.43 13.66
N GLY A 31 38.27 20.98 13.73
CA GLY A 31 38.95 20.35 14.87
C GLY A 31 38.35 19.15 15.63
N LEU A 32 39.08 18.03 15.62
CA LEU A 32 38.93 16.87 16.50
C LEU A 32 38.93 17.23 18.00
N ARG A 33 38.12 16.51 18.80
CA ARG A 33 38.60 15.78 20.00
C ARG A 33 37.56 14.79 20.51
N SER A 34 38.02 13.56 20.73
CA SER A 34 37.35 12.43 21.37
C SER A 34 37.28 12.61 22.89
N GLY A 35 36.20 12.14 23.52
CA GLY A 35 36.08 12.11 24.98
C GLY A 35 34.63 11.86 25.41
N GLY A 36 34.38 10.71 26.02
CA GLY A 36 33.05 10.14 26.21
C GLY A 36 32.23 10.68 27.38
N ARG A 37 30.94 10.29 27.37
CA ARG A 37 30.17 9.68 28.46
C ARG A 37 28.71 9.60 28.01
N ALA A 38 28.31 8.43 27.54
CA ALA A 38 26.89 8.12 27.41
C ALA A 38 26.30 8.07 28.82
N ARG A 39 25.53 9.10 29.21
CA ARG A 39 24.64 9.02 30.36
C ARG A 39 23.50 8.08 29.98
N SER A 40 23.49 6.86 30.52
CA SER A 40 22.38 5.93 30.37
C SER A 40 21.19 6.43 31.19
N PHE A 41 20.27 7.14 30.56
CA PHE A 41 18.93 7.28 31.09
C PHE A 41 18.19 5.97 30.77
N SER A 42 18.04 5.12 31.78
CA SER A 42 17.28 3.86 31.70
C SER A 42 15.81 4.19 31.51
N THR A 43 15.40 4.29 30.25
CA THR A 43 13.99 4.27 29.87
C THR A 43 13.58 2.81 29.75
N SER A 44 12.57 2.38 30.52
CA SER A 44 12.09 1.00 30.59
C SER A 44 11.28 0.64 29.34
N TRP A 45 11.91 0.68 28.17
CA TRP A 45 11.30 0.22 26.93
C TRP A 45 11.13 -1.29 26.94
N THR A 46 10.04 -1.77 26.36
CA THR A 46 9.91 -3.18 26.00
C THR A 46 11.02 -3.57 24.99
N PRO A 47 11.31 -4.87 24.81
CA PRO A 47 12.26 -5.32 23.79
C PRO A 47 11.93 -4.78 22.39
N VAL A 48 10.64 -4.79 21.99
CA VAL A 48 10.21 -4.23 20.71
C VAL A 48 10.41 -2.71 20.65
N GLY A 49 10.02 -1.96 21.70
CA GLY A 49 10.24 -0.51 21.74
C GLY A 49 11.73 -0.14 21.68
N SER A 50 12.58 -0.95 22.32
CA SER A 50 14.04 -0.79 22.29
C SER A 50 14.61 -1.03 20.89
N ALA A 51 14.18 -2.10 20.21
CA ALA A 51 14.66 -2.47 18.89
C ALA A 51 14.39 -1.39 17.81
N PHE A 52 13.27 -0.67 17.95
CA PHE A 52 12.85 0.38 17.01
C PHE A 52 13.33 1.79 17.39
N ASN A 53 13.81 2.00 18.62
CA ASN A 53 14.54 3.22 19.00
C ASN A 53 16.06 3.09 18.82
N ALA A 54 16.58 1.87 18.72
CA ALA A 54 17.98 1.60 18.48
C ALA A 54 18.40 1.94 17.05
N LYS A 55 19.57 2.56 16.91
CA LYS A 55 20.20 2.74 15.59
C LYS A 55 20.55 1.37 15.00
N PRO A 56 20.39 1.16 13.68
CA PRO A 56 20.91 -0.03 13.02
C PRO A 56 22.40 -0.17 13.35
N GLN A 57 22.77 -1.25 14.04
CA GLN A 57 24.17 -1.60 14.22
C GLN A 57 24.62 -2.38 12.99
N GLY A 58 25.78 -2.02 12.43
CA GLY A 58 26.35 -2.78 11.31
C GLY A 58 26.53 -4.24 11.70
N ARG A 59 26.12 -5.16 10.82
CA ARG A 59 26.06 -6.62 11.08
C ARG A 59 27.43 -7.30 10.94
N LEU A 60 28.46 -6.73 11.56
CA LEU A 60 29.85 -7.19 11.46
C LEU A 60 30.06 -8.61 12.02
N TRP A 61 29.19 -9.09 12.91
CA TRP A 61 29.31 -10.42 13.52
C TRP A 61 28.82 -11.58 12.63
N GLN A 62 28.04 -11.31 11.59
CA GLN A 62 27.50 -12.31 10.66
C GLN A 62 28.49 -12.71 9.54
N LEU A 63 29.76 -12.27 9.61
CA LEU A 63 30.76 -12.53 8.57
C LEU A 63 31.00 -14.04 8.33
N LEU A 64 30.85 -14.88 9.37
CA LEU A 64 31.05 -16.33 9.32
C LEU A 64 29.78 -17.14 9.01
N GLU A 65 28.60 -16.52 8.97
CA GLU A 65 27.34 -17.22 8.70
C GLU A 65 27.13 -17.46 7.19
N GLU A 66 26.43 -18.55 6.86
CA GLU A 66 25.97 -18.82 5.49
C GLU A 66 24.83 -17.85 5.11
N ARG A 67 24.82 -17.40 3.85
CA ARG A 67 23.74 -16.55 3.34
C ARG A 67 22.45 -17.37 3.22
N ARG A 68 21.37 -16.87 3.79
CA ARG A 68 20.02 -17.48 3.73
C ARG A 68 19.17 -17.01 2.54
N GLY A 69 19.63 -15.98 1.82
CA GLY A 69 18.92 -15.35 0.71
C GLY A 69 17.69 -14.56 1.15
N LEU A 70 17.14 -13.72 0.26
CA LEU A 70 16.05 -12.79 0.58
C LEU A 70 14.87 -13.55 1.21
N PHE A 71 14.35 -13.03 2.33
CA PHE A 71 13.25 -13.63 3.10
C PHE A 71 13.50 -15.05 3.61
N GLY A 72 14.76 -15.49 3.63
CA GLY A 72 15.16 -16.84 3.99
C GLY A 72 14.96 -17.85 2.87
N VAL A 73 14.82 -17.39 1.62
CA VAL A 73 14.76 -18.20 0.40
C VAL A 73 16.18 -18.36 -0.15
N PRO A 74 16.81 -19.55 0.00
CA PRO A 74 18.24 -19.72 -0.30
C PRO A 74 18.62 -19.38 -1.74
N GLU A 75 17.74 -19.69 -2.70
CA GLU A 75 17.93 -19.42 -4.12
C GLU A 75 18.14 -17.93 -4.37
N LEU A 76 17.47 -17.06 -3.61
CA LEU A 76 17.54 -15.60 -3.74
C LEU A 76 18.74 -14.98 -3.01
N SER A 77 19.83 -15.72 -2.88
CA SER A 77 21.12 -15.22 -2.40
C SER A 77 21.85 -14.36 -3.44
N THR A 78 21.46 -14.47 -4.72
CA THR A 78 21.90 -13.63 -5.85
C THR A 78 20.72 -13.29 -6.76
N PRO A 79 20.82 -12.26 -7.64
CA PRO A 79 19.76 -11.93 -8.59
C PRO A 79 19.35 -13.08 -9.51
N GLU A 80 20.31 -13.92 -9.94
CA GLU A 80 20.08 -15.07 -10.82
C GLU A 80 19.16 -16.13 -10.17
N GLY A 81 19.03 -16.10 -8.84
CA GLY A 81 18.09 -16.92 -8.09
C GLY A 81 16.65 -16.80 -8.55
N PHE A 82 16.23 -15.62 -9.03
CA PHE A 82 14.88 -15.42 -9.58
C PHE A 82 14.63 -16.29 -10.81
N HIS A 83 15.64 -16.47 -11.66
CA HIS A 83 15.52 -17.34 -12.84
C HIS A 83 15.39 -18.82 -12.44
N VAL A 84 16.10 -19.25 -11.39
CA VAL A 84 15.99 -20.61 -10.84
C VAL A 84 14.58 -20.83 -10.28
N ALA A 85 14.10 -19.91 -9.43
CA ALA A 85 12.76 -19.97 -8.84
C ALA A 85 11.66 -19.98 -9.91
N GLN A 86 11.79 -19.12 -10.92
CA GLN A 86 10.90 -19.09 -12.08
C GLN A 86 10.86 -20.46 -12.79
N LYS A 87 12.01 -21.02 -13.16
CA LYS A 87 12.06 -22.30 -13.88
C LYS A 87 11.44 -23.44 -13.08
N GLU A 88 11.71 -23.50 -11.78
CA GLU A 88 11.13 -24.51 -10.91
C GLU A 88 9.60 -24.36 -10.79
N THR A 89 9.13 -23.13 -10.57
CA THR A 89 7.70 -22.81 -10.50
C THR A 89 6.98 -23.17 -11.80
N LEU A 90 7.54 -22.86 -12.97
CA LEU A 90 6.93 -23.20 -14.25
C LEU A 90 6.84 -24.72 -14.45
N ARG A 91 7.90 -25.47 -14.13
CA ARG A 91 7.89 -26.94 -14.18
C ARG A 91 6.86 -27.54 -13.23
N LYS A 92 6.77 -27.03 -12.00
CA LYS A 92 5.77 -27.49 -11.03
C LYS A 92 4.35 -27.14 -11.48
N THR A 93 4.17 -25.98 -12.10
CA THR A 93 2.89 -25.55 -12.66
C THR A 93 2.40 -26.52 -13.73
N GLU A 94 3.25 -26.89 -14.70
CA GLU A 94 2.90 -27.86 -15.74
C GLU A 94 2.41 -29.18 -15.14
N TRP A 95 3.14 -29.71 -14.15
CA TRP A 95 2.74 -30.92 -13.44
C TRP A 95 1.42 -30.79 -12.66
N LEU A 96 1.17 -29.63 -12.02
CA LEU A 96 -0.09 -29.36 -11.33
C LEU A 96 -1.27 -29.24 -12.31
N VAL A 97 -1.05 -28.70 -13.50
CA VAL A 97 -2.06 -28.65 -14.57
C VAL A 97 -2.43 -30.06 -15.01
N GLU A 98 -1.44 -30.90 -15.29
CA GLU A 98 -1.68 -32.31 -15.65
C GLU A 98 -2.45 -33.06 -14.54
N ARG A 99 -2.06 -32.86 -13.27
CA ARG A 99 -2.80 -33.38 -12.11
C ARG A 99 -4.23 -32.87 -12.07
N ALA A 100 -4.46 -31.57 -12.23
CA ALA A 100 -5.79 -30.97 -12.18
C ALA A 100 -6.70 -31.54 -13.27
N CYS A 101 -6.18 -31.75 -14.49
CA CYS A 101 -6.95 -32.27 -15.62
C CYS A 101 -7.23 -33.79 -15.51
N SER A 102 -6.34 -34.55 -14.87
CA SER A 102 -6.47 -36.02 -14.74
C SER A 102 -7.17 -36.49 -13.46
N THR A 103 -7.20 -35.66 -12.41
CA THR A 103 -7.82 -36.01 -11.13
C THR A 103 -9.34 -36.04 -11.25
N PRO A 104 -10.03 -37.08 -10.74
CA PRO A 104 -11.49 -37.11 -10.68
C PRO A 104 -12.04 -35.91 -9.89
N PRO A 105 -13.23 -35.38 -10.25
CA PRO A 105 -13.80 -34.23 -9.57
C PRO A 105 -14.02 -34.53 -8.07
N GLY A 106 -13.58 -33.62 -7.21
CA GLY A 106 -13.76 -33.72 -5.76
C GLY A 106 -13.01 -32.62 -4.99
N PRO A 107 -12.89 -32.73 -3.65
CA PRO A 107 -12.15 -31.77 -2.83
C PRO A 107 -10.69 -31.59 -3.29
N GLN A 108 -10.09 -32.65 -3.83
CA GLN A 108 -8.72 -32.64 -4.35
C GLN A 108 -8.55 -31.71 -5.56
N THR A 109 -9.59 -31.55 -6.38
CA THR A 109 -9.56 -30.57 -7.48
C THR A 109 -9.30 -29.18 -6.91
N VAL A 110 -10.01 -28.77 -5.85
CA VAL A 110 -9.84 -27.44 -5.23
C VAL A 110 -8.46 -27.29 -4.60
N LEU A 111 -7.93 -28.34 -3.96
CA LEU A 111 -6.59 -28.34 -3.38
C LEU A 111 -5.50 -28.18 -4.43
N ILE A 112 -5.61 -28.84 -5.58
CA ILE A 112 -4.65 -28.72 -6.68
C ILE A 112 -4.68 -27.30 -7.25
N PHE A 113 -5.86 -26.71 -7.45
CA PHE A 113 -5.99 -25.33 -7.92
C PHE A 113 -5.38 -24.32 -6.93
N ASP A 114 -5.59 -24.53 -5.62
CA ASP A 114 -4.95 -23.72 -4.59
C ASP A 114 -3.44 -23.88 -4.55
N GLU A 115 -2.92 -25.10 -4.72
CA GLU A 115 -1.49 -25.35 -4.82
C GLU A 115 -0.89 -24.69 -6.07
N LEU A 116 -1.62 -24.66 -7.18
CA LEU A 116 -1.23 -23.98 -8.41
C LEU A 116 -1.15 -22.46 -8.17
N SER A 117 -2.15 -21.89 -7.50
CA SER A 117 -2.16 -20.48 -7.10
C SER A 117 -1.00 -20.15 -6.16
N ASP A 118 -0.77 -20.93 -5.10
CA ASP A 118 0.35 -20.77 -4.16
C ASP A 118 1.72 -20.86 -4.85
N CYS A 119 1.90 -21.84 -5.73
CA CYS A 119 3.15 -22.06 -6.47
C CYS A 119 3.56 -20.84 -7.31
N LEU A 120 2.61 -20.25 -8.03
CA LEU A 120 2.83 -19.03 -8.81
C LEU A 120 3.00 -17.82 -7.89
N CYS A 121 2.14 -17.70 -6.86
CA CYS A 121 2.12 -16.53 -6.00
C CYS A 121 3.42 -16.37 -5.20
N ARG A 122 4.02 -17.48 -4.74
CA ARG A 122 5.29 -17.44 -3.98
C ARG A 122 6.45 -16.78 -4.71
N VAL A 123 6.44 -16.78 -6.04
CA VAL A 123 7.45 -16.07 -6.85
C VAL A 123 6.98 -14.67 -7.18
N ALA A 124 5.74 -14.53 -7.67
CA ALA A 124 5.27 -13.23 -8.14
C ALA A 124 5.05 -12.21 -7.01
N ASP A 125 4.55 -12.60 -5.83
CA ASP A 125 4.31 -11.70 -4.69
C ASP A 125 5.65 -11.15 -4.16
N LEU A 126 6.62 -12.04 -3.98
CA LEU A 126 7.98 -11.68 -3.56
C LEU A 126 8.67 -10.79 -4.60
N ALA A 127 8.60 -11.16 -5.88
CA ALA A 127 9.21 -10.39 -6.96
C ALA A 127 8.56 -9.00 -7.11
N ASP A 128 7.25 -8.88 -6.85
CA ASP A 128 6.53 -7.61 -6.90
C ASP A 128 7.06 -6.60 -5.88
N PHE A 129 7.36 -7.07 -4.67
CA PHE A 129 8.08 -6.23 -3.70
C PHE A 129 9.52 -5.95 -4.15
N VAL A 130 10.29 -6.98 -4.54
CA VAL A 130 11.74 -6.82 -4.80
C VAL A 130 12.02 -5.88 -5.97
N LYS A 131 11.21 -5.90 -7.04
CA LYS A 131 11.36 -4.99 -8.19
C LYS A 131 11.23 -3.51 -7.80
N ILE A 132 10.53 -3.23 -6.69
CA ILE A 132 10.26 -1.88 -6.18
C ILE A 132 11.21 -1.52 -5.04
N GLY A 133 11.33 -2.40 -4.04
CA GLY A 133 11.99 -2.11 -2.78
C GLY A 133 13.50 -2.36 -2.77
N HIS A 134 14.05 -3.21 -3.64
CA HIS A 134 15.46 -3.58 -3.53
C HIS A 134 16.40 -2.44 -3.97
N PRO A 135 17.45 -2.08 -3.20
CA PRO A 135 18.34 -0.97 -3.55
C PRO A 135 19.22 -1.25 -4.78
N GLU A 136 19.59 -2.52 -4.99
CA GLU A 136 20.43 -2.92 -6.13
C GLU A 136 19.61 -3.12 -7.42
N PRO A 137 19.98 -2.47 -8.55
CA PRO A 137 19.28 -2.61 -9.83
C PRO A 137 19.20 -4.04 -10.35
N ALA A 138 20.25 -4.85 -10.20
CA ALA A 138 20.28 -6.23 -10.70
C ALA A 138 19.17 -7.10 -10.08
N TYR A 139 18.91 -6.95 -8.78
CA TYR A 139 17.79 -7.61 -8.12
C TYR A 139 16.44 -7.10 -8.62
N ARG A 140 16.31 -5.78 -8.84
CA ARG A 140 15.06 -5.19 -9.34
C ARG A 140 14.73 -5.68 -10.74
N GLU A 141 15.71 -5.69 -11.64
CA GLU A 141 15.56 -6.16 -13.03
C GLU A 141 15.23 -7.66 -13.08
N ALA A 142 15.92 -8.48 -12.29
CA ALA A 142 15.65 -9.92 -12.21
C ALA A 142 14.24 -10.21 -11.66
N ALA A 143 13.81 -9.47 -10.65
CA ALA A 143 12.46 -9.58 -10.10
C ALA A 143 11.38 -9.10 -11.10
N GLU A 144 11.65 -8.02 -11.85
CA GLU A 144 10.74 -7.55 -12.90
C GLU A 144 10.53 -8.59 -14.00
N GLU A 145 11.60 -9.25 -14.44
CA GLU A 145 11.51 -10.36 -15.41
C GLU A 145 10.74 -11.56 -14.85
N ALA A 146 10.95 -11.91 -13.58
CA ALA A 146 10.18 -12.95 -12.92
C ALA A 146 8.68 -12.60 -12.88
N CYS A 147 8.32 -11.37 -12.50
CA CYS A 147 6.92 -10.90 -12.52
C CYS A 147 6.30 -11.02 -13.92
N ARG A 148 7.02 -10.58 -14.97
CA ARG A 148 6.56 -10.65 -16.36
C ARG A 148 6.32 -12.10 -16.81
N SER A 149 7.27 -12.99 -16.51
CA SER A 149 7.14 -14.39 -16.91
C SER A 149 6.02 -15.12 -16.18
N ILE A 150 5.94 -14.97 -14.84
CA ILE A 150 4.88 -15.59 -14.04
C ILE A 150 3.51 -15.01 -14.43
N GLY A 151 3.42 -13.69 -14.64
CA GLY A 151 2.21 -13.04 -15.15
C GLY A 151 1.74 -13.60 -16.50
N THR A 152 2.68 -13.86 -17.41
CA THR A 152 2.37 -14.51 -18.71
C THR A 152 1.82 -15.92 -18.53
N MET A 153 2.44 -16.72 -17.64
CA MET A 153 1.97 -18.08 -17.36
C MET A 153 0.56 -18.07 -16.77
N VAL A 154 0.30 -17.16 -15.83
CA VAL A 154 -1.04 -16.93 -15.28
C VAL A 154 -2.05 -16.69 -16.41
N GLU A 155 -1.80 -15.79 -17.37
CA GLU A 155 -2.77 -15.55 -18.46
C GLU A 155 -3.10 -16.80 -19.28
N LYS A 156 -2.08 -17.61 -19.56
CA LYS A 156 -2.28 -18.90 -20.25
C LYS A 156 -3.19 -19.82 -19.46
N LEU A 157 -3.03 -19.88 -18.14
CA LEU A 157 -3.81 -20.76 -17.28
C LEU A 157 -5.28 -20.32 -17.18
N ASN A 158 -5.58 -19.03 -17.09
CA ASN A 158 -6.97 -18.52 -16.99
C ASN A 158 -7.76 -18.74 -18.27
N THR A 159 -7.06 -18.96 -19.38
CA THR A 159 -7.64 -19.24 -20.69
C THR A 159 -7.49 -20.71 -21.08
N ASN A 160 -7.00 -21.56 -20.16
CA ASN A 160 -6.85 -23.00 -20.37
C ASN A 160 -8.21 -23.69 -20.21
N VAL A 161 -8.69 -24.24 -21.32
CA VAL A 161 -10.01 -24.89 -21.41
C VAL A 161 -10.06 -26.19 -20.61
N GLU A 162 -8.98 -26.97 -20.55
CA GLU A 162 -8.97 -28.25 -19.84
C GLU A 162 -9.04 -28.05 -18.33
N LEU A 163 -8.29 -27.07 -17.79
CA LEU A 163 -8.38 -26.67 -16.39
C LEU A 163 -9.80 -26.23 -16.04
N TYR A 164 -10.35 -25.31 -16.84
CA TYR A 164 -11.73 -24.85 -16.67
C TYR A 164 -12.72 -26.01 -16.66
N GLN A 165 -12.63 -26.95 -17.61
CA GLN A 165 -13.49 -28.12 -17.68
C GLN A 165 -13.34 -29.04 -16.46
N SER A 166 -12.13 -29.20 -15.93
CA SER A 166 -11.91 -29.99 -14.71
C SER A 166 -12.69 -29.41 -13.51
N LEU A 167 -12.59 -28.10 -13.29
CA LEU A 167 -13.33 -27.43 -12.22
C LEU A 167 -14.85 -27.43 -12.50
N GLN A 168 -15.25 -27.25 -13.76
CA GLN A 168 -16.65 -27.27 -14.18
C GLN A 168 -17.31 -28.64 -13.91
N LYS A 169 -16.58 -29.75 -14.11
CA LYS A 169 -17.08 -31.10 -13.77
C LYS A 169 -17.42 -31.23 -12.28
N LEU A 170 -16.59 -30.66 -11.40
CA LEU A 170 -16.87 -30.61 -9.97
C LEU A 170 -18.13 -29.78 -9.68
N LEU A 171 -18.20 -28.54 -10.19
CA LEU A 171 -19.29 -27.61 -9.92
C LEU A 171 -20.65 -28.08 -10.45
N ASN A 172 -20.66 -28.84 -11.55
CA ASN A 172 -21.89 -29.39 -12.14
C ASN A 172 -22.38 -30.68 -11.44
N ASP A 173 -21.53 -31.36 -10.68
CA ASP A 173 -21.95 -32.53 -9.90
C ASP A 173 -22.50 -32.09 -8.55
N LYS A 174 -23.83 -32.01 -8.47
CA LYS A 174 -24.55 -31.61 -7.26
C LYS A 174 -24.20 -32.49 -6.05
N LYS A 175 -24.02 -33.80 -6.22
CA LYS A 175 -23.72 -34.70 -5.11
C LYS A 175 -22.34 -34.41 -4.53
N LEU A 176 -21.36 -34.16 -5.40
CA LEU A 176 -20.02 -33.78 -4.97
C LEU A 176 -20.04 -32.41 -4.30
N MET A 177 -20.68 -31.41 -4.90
CA MET A 177 -20.77 -30.05 -4.33
C MET A 177 -21.48 -30.00 -2.98
N ASP A 178 -22.50 -30.84 -2.77
CA ASP A 178 -23.20 -30.95 -1.49
C ASP A 178 -22.38 -31.73 -0.44
N SER A 179 -21.34 -32.45 -0.85
CA SER A 179 -20.41 -33.16 0.05
C SER A 179 -19.21 -32.30 0.52
N LEU A 180 -18.95 -31.18 -0.16
CA LEU A 180 -17.87 -30.26 0.21
C LEU A 180 -18.22 -29.45 1.45
N ASP A 181 -17.23 -29.14 2.27
CA ASP A 181 -17.38 -28.11 3.29
C ASP A 181 -17.56 -26.72 2.64
N ALA A 182 -18.12 -25.78 3.41
CA ALA A 182 -18.51 -24.46 2.92
C ALA A 182 -17.31 -23.65 2.39
N GLU A 183 -16.13 -23.75 3.02
CA GLU A 183 -14.92 -23.04 2.61
C GLU A 183 -14.44 -23.57 1.25
N THR A 184 -14.35 -24.90 1.10
CA THR A 184 -13.93 -25.57 -0.14
C THR A 184 -14.85 -25.25 -1.31
N ARG A 185 -16.16 -25.30 -1.05
CA ARG A 185 -17.18 -24.92 -2.03
C ARG A 185 -17.00 -23.48 -2.47
N ARG A 186 -16.82 -22.56 -1.52
CA ARG A 186 -16.62 -21.15 -1.83
C ARG A 186 -15.36 -20.90 -2.65
N VAL A 187 -14.25 -21.56 -2.32
CA VAL A 187 -13.00 -21.45 -3.06
C VAL A 187 -13.14 -22.00 -4.49
N ALA A 188 -13.86 -23.11 -4.68
CA ALA A 188 -14.17 -23.64 -6.02
C ALA A 188 -14.98 -22.63 -6.86
N GLU A 189 -15.99 -22.00 -6.26
CA GLU A 189 -16.79 -20.96 -6.91
C GLU A 189 -15.97 -19.72 -7.27
N LEU A 190 -15.02 -19.32 -6.39
CA LEU A 190 -14.12 -18.19 -6.65
C LEU A 190 -13.14 -18.47 -7.79
N PHE A 191 -12.58 -19.68 -7.87
CA PHE A 191 -11.76 -20.06 -9.01
C PHE A 191 -12.57 -20.03 -10.32
N MET A 192 -13.80 -20.54 -10.31
CA MET A 192 -14.66 -20.50 -11.49
C MET A 192 -14.97 -19.07 -11.92
N PHE A 193 -15.31 -18.22 -10.95
CA PHE A 193 -15.52 -16.79 -11.19
C PHE A 193 -14.32 -16.13 -11.88
N ASP A 194 -13.09 -16.48 -11.47
CA ASP A 194 -11.88 -15.95 -12.07
C ASP A 194 -11.66 -16.43 -13.53
N PHE A 195 -12.04 -17.66 -13.87
CA PHE A 195 -12.06 -18.09 -15.28
C PHE A 195 -13.10 -17.31 -16.10
N GLU A 196 -14.31 -17.16 -15.57
CA GLU A 196 -15.43 -16.53 -16.28
C GLU A 196 -15.16 -15.05 -16.58
N ILE A 197 -14.65 -14.30 -15.60
CA ILE A 197 -14.29 -12.89 -15.78
C ILE A 197 -13.08 -12.68 -16.71
N SER A 198 -12.31 -13.75 -16.99
CA SER A 198 -11.26 -13.78 -18.01
C SER A 198 -11.77 -14.00 -19.43
N GLY A 199 -13.06 -14.29 -19.60
CA GLY A 199 -13.64 -14.62 -20.90
C GLY A 199 -13.37 -16.05 -21.34
N ILE A 200 -13.15 -16.99 -20.42
CA ILE A 200 -12.92 -18.42 -20.76
C ILE A 200 -14.03 -19.00 -21.64
N HIS A 201 -15.26 -18.52 -21.46
CA HIS A 201 -16.48 -18.96 -22.13
C HIS A 201 -16.55 -18.53 -23.60
N LEU A 202 -15.66 -17.63 -24.03
CA LEU A 202 -15.60 -17.14 -25.40
C LEU A 202 -15.04 -18.20 -26.36
N ASP A 203 -15.31 -18.05 -27.65
CA ASP A 203 -14.61 -18.80 -28.69
C ASP A 203 -13.11 -18.44 -28.71
N GLU A 204 -12.29 -19.26 -29.37
CA GLU A 204 -10.83 -19.12 -29.37
C GLU A 204 -10.35 -17.75 -29.89
N GLU A 205 -10.98 -17.25 -30.96
CA GLU A 205 -10.62 -15.95 -31.54
C GLU A 205 -10.93 -14.81 -30.56
N LYS A 206 -12.12 -14.83 -29.96
CA LYS A 206 -12.51 -13.85 -28.95
C LYS A 206 -11.68 -13.95 -27.67
N ARG A 207 -11.34 -15.15 -27.21
CA ARG A 207 -10.41 -15.34 -26.07
C ARG A 207 -9.06 -14.70 -26.36
N ARG A 208 -8.48 -14.94 -27.54
CA ARG A 208 -7.20 -14.33 -27.93
C ARG A 208 -7.29 -12.80 -27.90
N ARG A 209 -8.35 -12.22 -28.48
CA ARG A 209 -8.61 -10.77 -28.39
C ARG A 209 -8.74 -10.28 -26.96
N ALA A 210 -9.40 -11.03 -26.07
CA ALA A 210 -9.51 -10.66 -24.66
C ALA A 210 -8.15 -10.65 -23.96
N VAL A 211 -7.28 -11.62 -24.26
CA VAL A 211 -5.91 -11.66 -23.75
C VAL A 211 -5.10 -10.46 -24.27
N ASP A 212 -5.13 -10.20 -25.57
CA ASP A 212 -4.41 -9.07 -26.19
C ASP A 212 -4.84 -7.71 -25.58
N LEU A 213 -6.15 -7.54 -25.34
CA LEU A 213 -6.69 -6.35 -24.68
C LEU A 213 -6.21 -6.23 -23.23
N ASN A 214 -6.18 -7.33 -22.46
CA ASN A 214 -5.67 -7.30 -21.09
C ASN A 214 -4.19 -6.90 -21.04
N VAL A 215 -3.35 -7.45 -21.92
CA VAL A 215 -1.92 -7.08 -22.03
C VAL A 215 -1.79 -5.59 -22.36
N LYS A 216 -2.53 -5.11 -23.37
CA LYS A 216 -2.53 -3.68 -23.72
C LYS A 216 -2.97 -2.78 -22.57
N ILE A 217 -3.99 -3.18 -21.81
CA ILE A 217 -4.46 -2.44 -20.62
C ILE A 217 -3.36 -2.35 -19.55
N LEU A 218 -2.63 -3.45 -19.31
CA LEU A 218 -1.53 -3.47 -18.33
C LEU A 218 -0.40 -2.53 -18.75
N ASP A 219 0.02 -2.60 -20.03
CA ASP A 219 1.08 -1.74 -20.57
C ASP A 219 0.70 -0.26 -20.51
N LEU A 220 -0.53 0.08 -20.91
CA LEU A 220 -1.05 1.45 -20.86
C LEU A 220 -1.21 1.96 -19.44
N SER A 221 -1.62 1.10 -18.49
CA SER A 221 -1.74 1.49 -17.07
C SER A 221 -0.37 1.83 -16.50
N SER A 222 0.64 0.98 -16.75
CA SER A 222 2.02 1.22 -16.34
C SER A 222 2.60 2.51 -16.96
N ALA A 223 2.41 2.70 -18.27
CA ALA A 223 2.85 3.90 -18.96
C ALA A 223 2.19 5.17 -18.42
N PHE A 224 0.89 5.11 -18.11
CA PHE A 224 0.15 6.22 -17.52
C PHE A 224 0.63 6.55 -16.11
N LEU A 225 0.82 5.55 -15.25
CA LEU A 225 1.32 5.76 -13.87
C LEU A 225 2.72 6.36 -13.83
N MET A 226 3.63 5.84 -14.65
CA MET A 226 4.98 6.42 -14.77
C MET A 226 4.88 7.86 -15.25
N GLY A 227 4.06 8.11 -16.28
CA GLY A 227 3.84 9.41 -16.89
C GLY A 227 3.21 10.46 -15.98
N ALA A 228 2.18 10.09 -15.23
CA ALA A 228 1.40 10.98 -14.37
C ALA A 228 2.19 11.49 -13.15
N ASN A 229 3.22 10.77 -12.74
CA ASN A 229 4.09 11.16 -11.63
C ASN A 229 5.30 12.00 -12.07
N PHE A 230 5.48 12.27 -13.37
CA PHE A 230 6.58 13.13 -13.82
C PHE A 230 6.30 14.60 -13.51
N PRO A 231 7.27 15.32 -12.92
CA PRO A 231 7.11 16.74 -12.63
C PRO A 231 7.01 17.56 -13.92
N ASN A 232 6.11 18.55 -13.89
CA ASN A 232 5.97 19.50 -14.99
C ASN A 232 7.07 20.58 -14.90
N LYS A 233 7.45 21.13 -16.07
CA LYS A 233 8.47 22.18 -16.17
C LYS A 233 7.89 23.41 -16.86
N ILE A 234 8.21 24.59 -16.35
CA ILE A 234 7.86 25.87 -16.96
C ILE A 234 9.09 26.76 -17.09
N GLN A 235 9.15 27.60 -18.13
CA GLN A 235 10.22 28.59 -18.25
C GLN A 235 10.15 29.56 -17.08
N LYS A 236 11.26 29.71 -16.37
CA LYS A 236 11.32 30.46 -15.12
C LYS A 236 10.83 31.90 -15.28
N HIS A 237 11.14 32.58 -16.38
CA HIS A 237 10.73 33.97 -16.60
C HIS A 237 9.21 34.17 -16.74
N LEU A 238 8.44 33.10 -16.91
CA LEU A 238 6.97 33.14 -16.91
C LEU A 238 6.39 33.14 -15.48
N LEU A 239 7.22 32.88 -14.46
CA LEU A 239 6.83 32.95 -13.06
C LEU A 239 7.28 34.29 -12.44
N PRO A 240 6.54 34.82 -11.45
CA PRO A 240 6.99 35.96 -10.66
C PRO A 240 8.33 35.70 -9.98
N GLU A 241 9.22 36.72 -9.95
CA GLU A 241 10.59 36.50 -9.46
C GLU A 241 10.69 36.05 -8.00
N HIS A 242 9.78 36.53 -7.16
CA HIS A 242 9.78 36.22 -5.73
C HIS A 242 9.47 34.74 -5.44
N ILE A 243 8.71 34.04 -6.29
CA ILE A 243 8.37 32.62 -6.04
C ILE A 243 9.41 31.62 -6.56
N HIS A 244 10.42 32.08 -7.31
CA HIS A 244 11.45 31.24 -7.93
C HIS A 244 12.29 30.38 -6.99
N HIS A 245 12.26 30.65 -5.68
CA HIS A 245 13.03 29.91 -4.69
C HIS A 245 12.24 28.76 -4.06
N HIS A 246 10.92 28.71 -4.29
CA HIS A 246 10.04 27.63 -3.81
C HIS A 246 10.10 26.38 -4.69
N PHE A 247 10.57 26.50 -5.94
CA PHE A 247 10.61 25.41 -6.90
C PHE A 247 12.05 24.99 -7.21
N ALA A 248 12.23 23.69 -7.47
CA ALA A 248 13.48 23.16 -7.97
C ALA A 248 13.81 23.73 -9.36
N ARG A 249 15.09 23.73 -9.74
CA ARG A 249 15.57 24.35 -10.98
C ARG A 249 16.27 23.34 -11.85
N ASP A 250 15.98 23.39 -13.13
CA ASP A 250 16.66 22.64 -14.18
C ASP A 250 17.00 23.60 -15.34
N GLY A 251 18.22 24.12 -15.33
CA GLY A 251 18.64 25.18 -16.26
C GLY A 251 17.76 26.44 -16.16
N SER A 252 17.11 26.81 -17.26
CA SER A 252 16.17 27.94 -17.36
C SER A 252 14.73 27.61 -16.95
N TYR A 253 14.48 26.38 -16.49
CA TYR A 253 13.16 25.90 -16.11
C TYR A 253 13.00 25.81 -14.59
N ALA A 254 11.79 26.14 -14.13
CA ALA A 254 11.30 25.75 -12.81
C ALA A 254 10.64 24.37 -12.92
N VAL A 255 10.99 23.47 -12.01
CA VAL A 255 10.45 22.11 -11.91
C VAL A 255 9.39 22.12 -10.81
N ILE A 256 8.16 21.77 -11.16
CA ILE A 256 7.02 21.70 -10.26
C ILE A 256 6.71 20.21 -10.02
N ASP A 257 7.11 19.72 -8.86
CA ASP A 257 7.05 18.30 -8.46
C ASP A 257 5.94 17.99 -7.45
N GLY A 258 5.13 18.98 -7.10
CA GLY A 258 3.95 18.79 -6.27
C GLY A 258 3.03 20.00 -6.22
N LEU A 259 1.98 19.90 -5.43
CA LEU A 259 0.95 20.95 -5.29
C LEU A 259 1.38 22.12 -4.41
N HIS A 260 2.44 21.98 -3.60
CA HIS A 260 2.86 22.97 -2.60
C HIS A 260 1.69 23.54 -1.78
N ALA A 261 0.70 22.70 -1.46
CA ALA A 261 -0.62 23.14 -1.00
C ALA A 261 -0.60 23.81 0.39
N GLU A 262 0.49 23.66 1.13
CA GLU A 262 0.72 24.25 2.46
C GLU A 262 1.58 25.54 2.42
N ALA A 263 1.99 26.00 1.22
CA ALA A 263 2.78 27.23 1.10
C ALA A 263 1.98 28.45 1.55
N SER A 264 2.59 29.37 2.30
CA SER A 264 1.91 30.57 2.80
C SER A 264 1.59 31.59 1.71
N ASP A 265 2.36 31.58 0.61
CA ASP A 265 2.19 32.47 -0.53
C ASP A 265 1.15 31.91 -1.51
N ASP A 266 0.08 32.68 -1.75
CA ASP A 266 -1.01 32.35 -2.68
C ASP A 266 -0.49 32.04 -4.09
N LEU A 267 0.50 32.79 -4.58
CA LEU A 267 1.05 32.62 -5.94
C LEU A 267 1.85 31.34 -6.08
N VAL A 268 2.51 30.88 -5.00
CA VAL A 268 3.19 29.58 -4.99
C VAL A 268 2.15 28.46 -5.13
N ARG A 269 1.08 28.50 -4.33
CA ARG A 269 -0.01 27.51 -4.40
C ARG A 269 -0.71 27.52 -5.75
N GLU A 270 -1.01 28.70 -6.28
CA GLU A 270 -1.65 28.86 -7.58
C GLU A 270 -0.79 28.31 -8.72
N ALA A 271 0.48 28.74 -8.79
CA ALA A 271 1.41 28.29 -9.84
C ALA A 271 1.60 26.78 -9.76
N ALA A 272 1.83 26.25 -8.55
CA ALA A 272 1.97 24.81 -8.34
C ALA A 272 0.71 24.07 -8.80
N TYR A 273 -0.49 24.47 -8.35
CA TYR A 273 -1.75 23.83 -8.74
C TYR A 273 -1.96 23.83 -10.25
N LYS A 274 -1.82 24.99 -10.91
CA LYS A 274 -2.08 25.14 -12.35
C LYS A 274 -1.07 24.40 -13.23
N ILE A 275 0.20 24.34 -12.82
CA ILE A 275 1.27 23.73 -13.61
C ILE A 275 1.39 22.25 -13.32
N PHE A 276 1.33 21.85 -12.04
CA PHE A 276 1.41 20.43 -11.66
C PHE A 276 0.23 19.63 -12.22
N LEU A 277 -0.99 20.17 -12.13
CA LEU A 277 -2.20 19.53 -12.66
C LEU A 277 -2.48 19.88 -14.13
N TYR A 278 -1.53 20.52 -14.83
CA TYR A 278 -1.72 20.86 -16.23
C TYR A 278 -1.84 19.59 -17.08
N PRO A 279 -2.84 19.48 -17.96
CA PRO A 279 -3.02 18.29 -18.77
C PRO A 279 -1.82 18.05 -19.69
N ASN A 280 -1.22 16.87 -19.59
CA ASN A 280 -0.21 16.41 -20.54
C ASN A 280 -0.90 15.70 -21.71
N ALA A 281 -0.73 16.22 -22.93
CA ALA A 281 -1.39 15.66 -24.12
C ALA A 281 -1.04 14.18 -24.38
N GLY A 282 0.19 13.76 -24.09
CA GLY A 282 0.60 12.36 -24.21
C GLY A 282 -0.09 11.46 -23.17
N GLN A 283 -0.21 11.95 -21.93
CA GLN A 283 -0.94 11.24 -20.87
C GLN A 283 -2.44 11.17 -21.13
N LEU A 284 -3.05 12.25 -21.65
CA LEU A 284 -4.45 12.24 -22.08
C LEU A 284 -4.69 11.20 -23.17
N LYS A 285 -3.84 11.14 -24.19
CA LYS A 285 -3.95 10.12 -25.24
C LYS A 285 -3.79 8.70 -24.68
N CYS A 286 -2.81 8.49 -23.79
CA CYS A 286 -2.61 7.20 -23.12
C CYS A 286 -3.86 6.79 -22.33
N LEU A 287 -4.47 7.74 -21.61
CA LEU A 287 -5.70 7.52 -20.86
C LEU A 287 -6.87 7.18 -21.79
N GLU A 288 -7.07 7.90 -22.89
CA GLU A 288 -8.11 7.61 -23.89
C GLU A 288 -7.96 6.20 -24.48
N GLU A 289 -6.74 5.78 -24.82
CA GLU A 289 -6.47 4.43 -25.32
C GLU A 289 -6.71 3.36 -24.24
N LEU A 290 -6.37 3.64 -22.99
CA LEU A 290 -6.61 2.77 -21.84
C LEU A 290 -8.11 2.55 -21.65
N LEU A 291 -8.86 3.65 -21.64
CA LEU A 291 -10.32 3.69 -21.53
C LEU A 291 -11.01 2.89 -22.63
N SER A 292 -10.65 3.16 -23.89
CA SER A 292 -11.20 2.46 -25.04
C SER A 292 -10.90 0.96 -24.99
N SER A 293 -9.69 0.58 -24.57
CA SER A 293 -9.31 -0.84 -24.42
C SER A 293 -10.12 -1.52 -23.32
N ARG A 294 -10.39 -0.84 -22.21
CA ARG A 294 -11.24 -1.33 -21.10
C ARG A 294 -12.71 -1.50 -21.53
N ASP A 295 -13.25 -0.57 -22.30
CA ASP A 295 -14.60 -0.69 -22.88
C ASP A 295 -14.73 -1.90 -23.79
N LEU A 296 -13.80 -2.03 -24.75
CA LEU A 296 -13.78 -3.15 -25.70
C LEU A 296 -13.68 -4.48 -24.98
N LEU A 297 -12.86 -4.58 -23.93
CA LEU A 297 -12.73 -5.79 -23.13
C LEU A 297 -14.04 -6.11 -22.40
N ALA A 298 -14.67 -5.13 -21.75
CA ALA A 298 -15.91 -5.33 -21.01
C ALA A 298 -17.03 -5.84 -21.91
N ASN A 299 -17.23 -5.19 -23.07
CA ASN A 299 -18.22 -5.60 -24.05
C ASN A 299 -17.93 -7.00 -24.61
N LEU A 300 -16.64 -7.32 -24.86
CA LEU A 300 -16.23 -8.63 -25.37
C LEU A 300 -16.53 -9.77 -24.40
N VAL A 301 -16.36 -9.54 -23.09
CA VAL A 301 -16.62 -10.55 -22.04
C VAL A 301 -18.03 -10.47 -21.44
N GLY A 302 -18.96 -9.73 -22.09
CA GLY A 302 -20.39 -9.76 -21.76
C GLY A 302 -20.86 -8.77 -20.69
N TYR A 303 -20.08 -7.73 -20.37
CA TYR A 303 -20.47 -6.67 -19.43
C TYR A 303 -20.82 -5.38 -20.16
N SER A 304 -21.79 -4.62 -19.64
CA SER A 304 -22.23 -3.34 -20.20
C SER A 304 -21.17 -2.24 -20.10
N THR A 305 -20.39 -2.23 -19.03
CA THR A 305 -19.26 -1.32 -18.84
C THR A 305 -18.13 -2.03 -18.09
N PHE A 306 -16.91 -1.50 -18.18
CA PHE A 306 -15.78 -2.01 -17.39
C PHE A 306 -16.04 -1.93 -15.88
N SER A 307 -16.84 -0.96 -15.41
CA SER A 307 -17.21 -0.86 -13.99
C SER A 307 -18.08 -2.01 -13.51
N HIS A 308 -19.06 -2.44 -14.32
CA HIS A 308 -19.84 -3.65 -14.04
C HIS A 308 -18.93 -4.88 -13.92
N ARG A 309 -17.93 -4.98 -14.80
CA ARG A 309 -16.95 -6.07 -14.75
C ARG A 309 -16.10 -6.03 -13.48
N ALA A 310 -15.47 -4.91 -13.18
CA ALA A 310 -14.49 -4.85 -12.10
C ALA A 310 -15.13 -4.77 -10.70
N LEU A 311 -16.37 -4.30 -10.57
CA LEU A 311 -17.10 -4.31 -9.30
C LEU A 311 -17.71 -5.66 -8.96
N GLN A 312 -17.83 -6.60 -9.91
CA GLN A 312 -18.51 -7.88 -9.70
C GLN A 312 -17.95 -8.70 -8.51
N GLY A 313 -16.66 -8.58 -8.23
CA GLY A 313 -15.99 -9.24 -7.09
C GLY A 313 -15.94 -8.43 -5.80
N THR A 314 -16.57 -7.26 -5.75
CA THR A 314 -16.57 -6.32 -4.61
C THR A 314 -17.86 -6.46 -3.78
N ILE A 315 -17.90 -5.88 -2.58
CA ILE A 315 -19.13 -5.79 -1.78
C ILE A 315 -20.17 -4.92 -2.50
N ALA A 316 -19.74 -3.84 -3.16
CA ALA A 316 -20.64 -2.93 -3.87
C ALA A 316 -21.30 -3.58 -5.10
N GLN A 317 -20.64 -4.55 -5.75
CA GLN A 317 -21.09 -5.35 -6.90
C GLN A 317 -21.37 -4.57 -8.20
N THR A 318 -22.05 -3.43 -8.14
CA THR A 318 -22.52 -2.68 -9.31
C THR A 318 -22.19 -1.19 -9.21
N PRO A 319 -21.96 -0.50 -10.34
CA PRO A 319 -21.68 0.93 -10.32
C PRO A 319 -22.86 1.76 -9.80
N GLU A 320 -24.10 1.29 -9.96
CA GLU A 320 -25.30 1.95 -9.41
C GLU A 320 -25.27 1.98 -7.89
N THR A 321 -24.86 0.89 -7.25
CA THR A 321 -24.73 0.82 -5.79
C THR A 321 -23.65 1.79 -5.31
N VAL A 322 -22.53 1.88 -6.02
CA VAL A 322 -21.47 2.85 -5.72
C VAL A 322 -21.98 4.28 -5.87
N MET A 323 -22.66 4.60 -6.96
CA MET A 323 -23.19 5.95 -7.21
C MET A 323 -24.23 6.35 -6.15
N GLN A 324 -25.16 5.46 -5.82
CA GLN A 324 -26.15 5.71 -4.76
C GLN A 324 -25.47 5.95 -3.41
N PHE A 325 -24.39 5.24 -3.10
CA PHE A 325 -23.61 5.45 -1.88
C PHE A 325 -22.94 6.84 -1.88
N LEU A 326 -22.25 7.20 -2.97
CA LEU A 326 -21.55 8.48 -3.09
C LEU A 326 -22.51 9.68 -3.07
N GLU A 327 -23.66 9.58 -3.73
CA GLU A 327 -24.69 10.62 -3.73
C GLU A 327 -25.27 10.82 -2.33
N LYS A 328 -25.67 9.74 -1.64
CA LYS A 328 -26.15 9.82 -0.25
C LYS A 328 -25.10 10.38 0.70
N LEU A 329 -23.82 10.05 0.48
CA LEU A 329 -22.72 10.58 1.29
C LEU A 329 -22.55 12.09 1.04
N SER A 330 -22.53 12.51 -0.22
CA SER A 330 -22.46 13.91 -0.63
C SER A 330 -23.62 14.73 -0.03
N ASP A 331 -24.84 14.22 -0.10
CA ASP A 331 -26.02 14.90 0.45
C ASP A 331 -25.90 15.10 1.96
N LYS A 332 -25.45 14.06 2.69
CA LYS A 332 -25.27 14.11 4.15
C LYS A 332 -24.14 15.03 4.61
N LEU A 333 -23.10 15.21 3.79
CA LEU A 333 -21.93 16.03 4.14
C LEU A 333 -22.08 17.49 3.69
N SER A 334 -22.94 17.77 2.70
CA SER A 334 -23.10 19.08 2.07
C SER A 334 -23.20 20.27 3.04
N GLU A 335 -24.07 20.20 4.05
CA GLU A 335 -24.24 21.29 5.03
C GLU A 335 -22.98 21.53 5.86
N ARG A 336 -22.29 20.45 6.25
CA ARG A 336 -21.06 20.56 7.04
C ARG A 336 -19.93 21.12 6.19
N THR A 337 -19.78 20.66 4.95
CA THR A 337 -18.74 21.16 4.06
C THR A 337 -18.95 22.62 3.71
N ALA A 338 -20.19 23.06 3.53
CA ALA A 338 -20.50 24.49 3.35
C ALA A 338 -20.02 25.33 4.55
N LYS A 339 -20.22 24.84 5.79
CA LYS A 339 -19.70 25.51 7.00
C LYS A 339 -18.17 25.51 7.05
N ASP A 340 -17.53 24.40 6.67
CA ASP A 340 -16.08 24.28 6.62
C ASP A 340 -15.48 25.28 5.61
N PHE A 341 -16.10 25.43 4.45
CA PHE A 341 -15.74 26.43 3.44
C PHE A 341 -15.94 27.87 3.89
N GLU A 342 -17.02 28.15 4.63
CA GLU A 342 -17.26 29.49 5.17
C GLU A 342 -16.20 29.86 6.21
N MET A 343 -15.79 28.91 7.06
CA MET A 343 -14.67 29.11 7.98
C MET A 343 -13.35 29.40 7.23
N MET A 344 -13.07 28.66 6.15
CA MET A 344 -11.88 28.90 5.31
C MET A 344 -11.93 30.27 4.62
N ARG A 345 -13.10 30.68 4.11
CA ARG A 345 -13.32 32.02 3.52
C ARG A 345 -13.08 33.12 4.56
N GLY A 346 -13.64 32.98 5.75
CA GLY A 346 -13.43 33.91 6.86
C GLY A 346 -11.96 34.02 7.25
N MET A 347 -11.23 32.89 7.29
CA MET A 347 -9.80 32.88 7.58
C MET A 347 -8.98 33.56 6.48
N LYS A 348 -9.29 33.29 5.21
CA LYS A 348 -8.64 33.95 4.07
C LYS A 348 -8.87 35.47 4.10
N MET A 349 -10.10 35.91 4.35
CA MET A 349 -10.41 37.33 4.47
C MET A 349 -9.66 38.02 5.62
N LYS A 350 -9.44 37.31 6.74
CA LYS A 350 -8.66 37.79 7.89
C LYS A 350 -7.16 37.94 7.56
N LEU A 351 -6.58 36.98 6.85
CA LEU A 351 -5.12 36.91 6.63
C LEU A 351 -4.66 37.59 5.34
N ASN A 352 -5.50 37.61 4.31
CA ASN A 352 -5.23 38.22 3.02
C ASN A 352 -6.45 39.01 2.52
N PRO A 353 -6.76 40.19 3.12
CA PRO A 353 -7.94 40.97 2.74
C PRO A 353 -7.88 41.52 1.31
N GLN A 354 -6.69 41.59 0.70
CA GLN A 354 -6.49 42.05 -0.68
C GLN A 354 -6.86 41.00 -1.73
N ASN A 355 -6.82 39.71 -1.34
CA ASN A 355 -7.25 38.58 -2.15
C ASN A 355 -8.09 37.67 -1.26
N SER A 356 -9.38 38.00 -1.08
CA SER A 356 -10.26 37.34 -0.11
C SER A 356 -11.09 36.19 -0.68
N GLU A 357 -11.10 36.01 -2.01
CA GLU A 357 -11.81 34.91 -2.66
C GLU A 357 -11.06 33.59 -2.46
N LEU A 358 -11.76 32.56 -1.97
CA LEU A 358 -11.19 31.23 -1.79
C LEU A 358 -11.11 30.47 -3.11
N MET A 359 -9.91 30.08 -3.52
CA MET A 359 -9.60 29.41 -4.79
C MET A 359 -9.33 27.91 -4.58
N PRO A 360 -9.36 27.06 -5.64
CA PRO A 360 -9.18 25.60 -5.49
C PRO A 360 -7.88 25.13 -4.82
N TRP A 361 -6.83 25.94 -4.84
CA TRP A 361 -5.52 25.65 -4.23
C TRP A 361 -5.39 26.13 -2.77
N ASP A 362 -6.43 26.78 -2.23
CA ASP A 362 -6.44 27.35 -0.89
C ASP A 362 -6.88 26.41 0.25
N PRO A 363 -7.83 25.47 0.06
CA PRO A 363 -8.38 24.70 1.17
C PRO A 363 -7.34 23.98 2.02
N PRO A 364 -6.30 23.31 1.47
CA PRO A 364 -5.27 22.66 2.30
C PRO A 364 -4.57 23.64 3.24
N TYR A 365 -4.07 24.77 2.72
CA TYR A 365 -3.42 25.80 3.54
C TYR A 365 -4.34 26.37 4.64
N TYR A 366 -5.53 26.87 4.29
CA TYR A 366 -6.40 27.51 5.28
C TYR A 366 -6.97 26.49 6.28
N SER A 367 -7.17 25.23 5.87
CA SER A 367 -7.48 24.15 6.80
C SER A 367 -6.37 23.99 7.86
N GLY A 368 -5.10 24.00 7.43
CA GLY A 368 -3.94 23.94 8.30
C GLY A 368 -3.83 25.14 9.22
N VAL A 369 -4.11 26.35 8.72
CA VAL A 369 -4.06 27.58 9.53
C VAL A 369 -5.15 27.63 10.59
N ILE A 370 -6.41 27.32 10.25
CA ILE A 370 -7.50 27.29 11.25
C ILE A 370 -7.20 26.28 12.34
N ARG A 371 -6.63 25.14 11.96
CA ARG A 371 -6.22 24.08 12.87
C ARG A 371 -5.08 24.53 13.79
N ALA A 372 -4.06 25.20 13.25
CA ALA A 372 -2.99 25.78 14.03
C ALA A 372 -3.52 26.83 15.03
N GLU A 373 -4.43 27.72 14.60
CA GLU A 373 -5.04 28.74 15.46
C GLU A 373 -5.89 28.12 16.58
N ARG A 374 -6.65 27.06 16.27
CA ARG A 374 -7.56 26.41 17.23
C ARG A 374 -6.84 25.59 18.29
N TYR A 375 -5.80 24.85 17.89
CA TYR A 375 -5.12 23.92 18.80
C TYR A 375 -3.87 24.53 19.44
N ASN A 376 -3.21 25.51 18.81
CA ASN A 376 -2.08 26.28 19.33
C ASN A 376 -0.99 25.43 20.04
N ILE A 377 -0.64 24.28 19.46
CA ILE A 377 0.47 23.44 19.94
C ILE A 377 1.50 23.27 18.84
N GLU A 378 2.74 23.67 19.14
CA GLU A 378 3.87 23.44 18.26
C GLU A 378 4.24 21.94 18.21
N PRO A 379 4.55 21.38 17.02
CA PRO A 379 4.99 19.99 16.89
C PRO A 379 6.18 19.61 17.78
N SER A 380 7.08 20.56 18.03
CA SER A 380 8.22 20.44 18.95
C SER A 380 7.81 19.96 20.35
N LEU A 381 6.57 20.26 20.79
CA LEU A 381 6.07 19.93 22.13
C LEU A 381 5.53 18.50 22.25
N TYR A 382 5.06 17.89 21.16
CA TYR A 382 4.48 16.54 21.20
C TYR A 382 5.30 15.47 20.46
N CYS A 383 6.05 15.82 19.40
CA CYS A 383 6.84 14.84 18.64
C CYS A 383 7.81 14.02 19.51
N PRO A 384 8.45 14.56 20.57
CA PRO A 384 9.29 13.76 21.48
C PRO A 384 8.57 12.62 22.19
N PHE A 385 7.23 12.63 22.24
CA PHE A 385 6.41 11.58 22.86
C PHE A 385 6.02 10.46 21.89
N PHE A 386 6.28 10.66 20.59
CA PHE A 386 5.97 9.73 19.51
C PHE A 386 7.25 9.21 18.84
N SER A 387 8.22 8.76 19.63
CA SER A 387 9.34 8.01 19.06
C SER A 387 8.84 6.73 18.38
N LEU A 388 9.47 6.30 17.29
CA LEU A 388 9.10 5.07 16.58
C LEU A 388 8.98 3.86 17.53
N GLY A 389 9.90 3.69 18.47
CA GLY A 389 9.82 2.64 19.48
C GLY A 389 8.62 2.77 20.44
N ALA A 390 8.17 3.99 20.74
CA ALA A 390 6.95 4.21 21.53
C ALA A 390 5.70 3.80 20.76
N CYS A 391 5.62 4.14 19.49
CA CYS A 391 4.49 3.76 18.63
C CYS A 391 4.45 2.23 18.42
N MET A 392 5.61 1.58 18.21
CA MET A 392 5.70 0.12 18.10
C MET A 392 5.34 -0.59 19.40
N GLU A 393 5.74 -0.04 20.56
CA GLU A 393 5.26 -0.55 21.85
C GLU A 393 3.76 -0.36 22.02
N GLY A 394 3.22 0.77 21.57
CA GLY A 394 1.78 1.03 21.52
C GLY A 394 1.02 -0.04 20.74
N LEU A 395 1.49 -0.37 19.53
CA LEU A 395 0.96 -1.46 18.72
C LEU A 395 1.04 -2.80 19.46
N ASN A 396 2.19 -3.12 20.06
CA ASN A 396 2.35 -4.36 20.82
C ASN A 396 1.38 -4.46 22.01
N VAL A 397 1.21 -3.38 22.79
CA VAL A 397 0.25 -3.34 23.91
C VAL A 397 -1.18 -3.47 23.41
N LEU A 398 -1.52 -2.78 22.32
CA LEU A 398 -2.85 -2.81 21.73
C LEU A 398 -3.19 -4.23 21.24
N PHE A 399 -2.31 -4.86 20.48
CA PHE A 399 -2.53 -6.21 19.96
C PHE A 399 -2.51 -7.28 21.05
N ASN A 400 -1.68 -7.12 22.08
CA ASN A 400 -1.71 -8.04 23.21
C ASN A 400 -3.06 -8.00 23.93
N LYS A 401 -3.59 -6.80 24.18
CA LYS A 401 -4.87 -6.64 24.88
C LYS A 401 -6.10 -7.03 24.06
N LEU A 402 -6.08 -6.75 22.75
CA LEU A 402 -7.24 -6.99 21.88
C LEU A 402 -7.23 -8.38 21.25
N LEU A 403 -6.06 -8.92 20.94
CA LEU A 403 -5.89 -10.06 20.04
C LEU A 403 -4.99 -11.15 20.64
N GLY A 404 -4.47 -11.00 21.87
CA GLY A 404 -3.54 -11.98 22.46
C GLY A 404 -2.19 -12.07 21.73
N ILE A 405 -1.86 -11.08 20.90
CA ILE A 405 -0.65 -11.07 20.05
C ILE A 405 0.49 -10.32 20.74
N THR A 406 1.70 -10.87 20.64
CA THR A 406 2.96 -10.20 21.02
C THR A 406 3.88 -10.10 19.81
N LEU A 407 4.49 -8.94 19.63
CA LEU A 407 5.48 -8.65 18.59
C LEU A 407 6.88 -8.84 19.16
N TYR A 408 7.63 -9.80 18.62
CA TYR A 408 9.01 -10.06 18.98
C TYR A 408 9.95 -9.55 17.90
N ALA A 409 10.83 -8.62 18.24
CA ALA A 409 11.90 -8.21 17.34
C ALA A 409 12.95 -9.32 17.25
N GLU A 410 13.21 -9.79 16.03
CA GLU A 410 14.21 -10.80 15.74
C GLU A 410 15.31 -10.22 14.86
N GLU A 411 16.53 -10.72 15.06
CA GLU A 411 17.64 -10.40 14.16
C GLU A 411 17.50 -11.22 12.87
N PRO A 412 17.47 -10.59 11.69
CA PRO A 412 17.44 -11.31 10.42
C PRO A 412 18.76 -12.04 10.19
N ALA A 413 18.70 -13.23 9.61
CA ALA A 413 19.88 -13.96 9.19
C ALA A 413 20.64 -13.24 8.08
N LYS A 414 21.90 -13.62 7.86
CA LYS A 414 22.74 -13.04 6.81
C LYS A 414 22.09 -13.19 5.43
N GLY A 415 21.90 -12.07 4.73
CA GLY A 415 21.31 -12.03 3.39
C GLY A 415 19.78 -12.17 3.36
N GLU A 416 19.12 -12.27 4.52
CA GLU A 416 17.65 -12.35 4.61
C GLU A 416 16.96 -11.03 4.24
N VAL A 417 17.64 -9.90 4.47
CA VAL A 417 17.13 -8.56 4.22
C VAL A 417 17.96 -7.83 3.16
N TRP A 418 17.31 -6.92 2.44
CA TRP A 418 17.88 -6.12 1.35
C TRP A 418 18.55 -4.82 1.82
N CYS A 419 18.32 -4.40 3.06
CA CYS A 419 18.93 -3.22 3.65
C CYS A 419 19.15 -3.40 5.16
N ASP A 420 20.18 -2.78 5.71
CA ASP A 420 20.60 -2.96 7.11
C ASP A 420 19.59 -2.42 8.13
N ASP A 421 18.79 -1.43 7.71
CA ASP A 421 17.78 -0.76 8.54
C ASP A 421 16.46 -1.54 8.62
N VAL A 422 16.28 -2.59 7.79
CA VAL A 422 15.12 -3.48 7.86
C VAL A 422 15.15 -4.26 9.17
N ARG A 423 14.03 -4.21 9.89
CA ARG A 423 13.79 -4.99 11.12
C ARG A 423 12.84 -6.14 10.83
N LYS A 424 13.04 -7.28 11.51
CA LYS A 424 12.14 -8.42 11.43
C LYS A 424 11.36 -8.55 12.72
N LEU A 425 10.05 -8.78 12.60
CA LEU A 425 9.15 -9.08 13.69
C LEU A 425 8.59 -10.48 13.52
N ALA A 426 8.66 -11.30 14.56
CA ALA A 426 7.82 -12.48 14.72
C ALA A 426 6.51 -12.08 15.42
N VAL A 427 5.39 -12.49 14.83
CA VAL A 427 4.05 -12.24 15.37
C VAL A 427 3.59 -13.50 16.08
N VAL A 428 3.42 -13.46 17.39
CA VAL A 428 3.14 -14.65 18.21
C VAL A 428 1.84 -14.46 18.97
N HIS A 429 0.90 -15.37 18.80
CA HIS A 429 -0.32 -15.46 19.58
C HIS A 429 -0.09 -16.26 20.85
N GLU A 430 -0.73 -15.84 21.95
CA GLU A 430 -0.55 -16.45 23.27
C GLU A 430 -0.90 -17.94 23.34
N SER A 431 -1.88 -18.40 22.56
CA SER A 431 -2.32 -19.81 22.55
C SER A 431 -2.01 -20.54 21.25
N GLU A 432 -1.87 -19.83 20.13
CA GLU A 432 -1.68 -20.44 18.81
C GLU A 432 -0.21 -20.47 18.37
N GLY A 433 0.68 -19.81 19.13
CA GLY A 433 2.11 -19.74 18.82
C GLY A 433 2.41 -18.77 17.69
N LEU A 434 3.46 -19.07 16.92
CA LEU A 434 3.93 -18.20 15.84
C LEU A 434 2.89 -18.13 14.70
N LEU A 435 2.43 -16.92 14.39
CA LEU A 435 1.48 -16.63 13.32
C LEU A 435 2.15 -16.24 12.01
N GLY A 436 3.34 -15.64 12.05
CA GLY A 436 4.07 -15.24 10.84
C GLY A 436 5.12 -14.17 11.11
N TYR A 437 5.62 -13.58 10.02
CA TYR A 437 6.71 -12.61 10.07
C TYR A 437 6.39 -11.32 9.32
N ILE A 438 6.80 -10.19 9.90
CA ILE A 438 6.73 -8.86 9.29
C ILE A 438 8.15 -8.34 9.12
N TYR A 439 8.51 -7.92 7.91
CA TYR A 439 9.71 -7.14 7.65
C TYR A 439 9.36 -5.65 7.59
N CYS A 440 9.93 -4.87 8.48
CA CYS A 440 9.69 -3.44 8.61
C CYS A 440 10.76 -2.65 7.86
N ASP A 441 10.45 -2.18 6.67
CA ASP A 441 11.27 -1.28 5.85
C ASP A 441 10.75 0.15 5.98
N PHE A 442 11.05 0.77 7.12
CA PHE A 442 10.38 2.01 7.51
C PHE A 442 11.08 3.28 7.06
N PHE A 443 12.35 3.23 6.66
CA PHE A 443 13.11 4.45 6.45
C PHE A 443 13.23 4.84 4.98
N GLN A 444 13.26 6.15 4.74
CA GLN A 444 13.55 6.72 3.43
C GLN A 444 14.98 6.37 3.00
N ARG A 445 15.16 6.00 1.72
CA ARG A 445 16.47 5.82 1.08
C ARG A 445 16.40 6.24 -0.38
N ALA A 446 17.57 6.47 -0.98
CA ALA A 446 17.66 6.76 -2.40
C ALA A 446 17.00 5.65 -3.23
N ASN A 447 16.26 6.04 -4.28
CA ASN A 447 15.55 5.16 -5.21
C ASN A 447 14.43 4.29 -4.62
N LYS A 448 14.11 4.42 -3.32
CA LYS A 448 12.88 3.86 -2.76
C LYS A 448 11.71 4.77 -3.12
N PRO A 449 10.57 4.24 -3.60
CA PRO A 449 9.38 5.06 -3.81
C PRO A 449 8.89 5.68 -2.51
N HIS A 450 8.40 6.91 -2.60
CA HIS A 450 7.78 7.61 -1.47
C HIS A 450 6.32 7.16 -1.31
N GLN A 451 6.15 5.87 -1.05
CA GLN A 451 4.85 5.23 -0.81
C GLN A 451 4.93 4.39 0.47
N ASP A 452 3.89 4.51 1.28
CA ASP A 452 3.67 3.69 2.46
C ASP A 452 2.74 2.54 2.02
N CYS A 453 3.12 1.28 2.27
CA CYS A 453 2.46 0.13 1.67
C CYS A 453 2.75 -1.20 2.41
N HIS A 454 1.77 -2.10 2.36
CA HIS A 454 1.87 -3.49 2.79
C HIS A 454 2.03 -4.42 1.56
N PHE A 455 3.10 -5.22 1.55
CA PHE A 455 3.32 -6.27 0.56
C PHE A 455 3.17 -7.66 1.17
N THR A 456 2.40 -8.52 0.52
CA THR A 456 2.47 -9.96 0.80
C THR A 456 3.71 -10.53 0.12
N ILE A 457 4.51 -11.32 0.83
CA ILE A 457 5.64 -12.07 0.28
C ILE A 457 5.30 -13.55 0.17
N ARG A 458 4.53 -14.04 1.15
CA ARG A 458 3.98 -15.39 1.17
C ARG A 458 2.66 -15.36 1.93
N GLY A 459 1.59 -15.88 1.33
CA GLY A 459 0.31 -16.06 2.00
C GLY A 459 0.27 -17.29 2.93
N GLY A 460 -0.70 -17.30 3.85
CA GLY A 460 -0.93 -18.40 4.78
C GLY A 460 -1.85 -19.47 4.19
N ARG A 461 -1.52 -20.76 4.40
CA ARG A 461 -2.35 -21.89 3.94
C ARG A 461 -2.06 -23.17 4.71
N LEU A 462 -3.00 -24.11 4.70
CA LEU A 462 -2.76 -25.47 5.15
C LEU A 462 -2.13 -26.29 4.00
N LYS A 463 -1.03 -26.98 4.28
CA LYS A 463 -0.38 -27.87 3.30
C LYS A 463 -0.96 -29.28 3.36
N GLU A 464 -0.72 -30.06 2.31
CA GLU A 464 -1.15 -31.47 2.23
C GLU A 464 -0.59 -32.34 3.37
N ASP A 465 0.59 -32.00 3.90
CA ASP A 465 1.22 -32.71 5.04
C ASP A 465 0.61 -32.36 6.40
N GLY A 466 -0.42 -31.50 6.44
CA GLY A 466 -1.08 -31.02 7.64
C GLY A 466 -0.35 -29.88 8.36
N SER A 467 0.83 -29.47 7.90
CA SER A 467 1.54 -28.30 8.43
C SER A 467 0.94 -27.00 7.88
N TYR A 468 1.07 -25.92 8.66
CA TYR A 468 0.61 -24.60 8.24
C TYR A 468 1.76 -23.78 7.64
N GLN A 469 1.58 -23.28 6.43
CA GLN A 469 2.47 -22.28 5.83
C GLN A 469 2.22 -20.93 6.49
N LEU A 470 3.24 -20.38 7.15
CA LEU A 470 3.09 -19.08 7.81
C LEU A 470 3.18 -17.91 6.80
N PRO A 471 2.30 -16.91 6.91
CA PRO A 471 2.39 -15.69 6.13
C PRO A 471 3.67 -14.91 6.42
N VAL A 472 4.15 -14.21 5.38
CA VAL A 472 5.30 -13.30 5.43
C VAL A 472 4.92 -12.04 4.68
N VAL A 473 5.11 -10.89 5.31
CA VAL A 473 4.75 -9.58 4.74
C VAL A 473 5.86 -8.55 4.93
N VAL A 474 5.86 -7.52 4.09
CA VAL A 474 6.70 -6.32 4.25
C VAL A 474 5.80 -5.13 4.52
N LEU A 475 6.14 -4.34 5.54
CA LEU A 475 5.62 -2.99 5.71
C LEU A 475 6.68 -1.99 5.26
N MET A 476 6.38 -1.27 4.19
CA MET A 476 7.24 -0.26 3.62
C MET A 476 6.70 1.11 4.00
N LEU A 477 7.49 1.95 4.69
CA LEU A 477 7.15 3.35 5.02
C LEU A 477 8.29 4.30 4.62
N ASN A 478 8.07 5.61 4.70
CA ASN A 478 9.08 6.64 4.39
C ASN A 478 9.43 7.57 5.58
N LEU A 479 9.66 6.96 6.75
CA LEU A 479 10.00 7.67 7.98
C LEU A 479 11.44 8.25 7.92
N PRO A 480 11.68 9.45 8.50
CA PRO A 480 13.01 10.02 8.58
C PRO A 480 13.91 9.16 9.47
N HIS A 481 15.19 9.16 9.13
CA HIS A 481 16.21 8.53 9.94
C HIS A 481 16.36 9.22 11.30
N SER A 482 16.78 8.46 12.30
CA SER A 482 17.16 9.00 13.61
C SER A 482 18.27 10.06 13.47
N SER A 483 18.24 11.06 14.35
CA SER A 483 19.30 12.08 14.39
C SER A 483 20.50 11.59 15.21
N LYS A 484 21.55 12.42 15.35
CA LYS A 484 22.67 12.09 16.25
C LYS A 484 22.20 11.88 17.70
N ASP A 485 21.25 12.70 18.14
CA ASP A 485 20.87 12.86 19.54
C ASP A 485 19.43 12.39 19.87
N SER A 486 18.66 11.95 18.86
CA SER A 486 17.28 11.49 19.03
C SER A 486 16.95 10.27 18.16
N PRO A 487 16.02 9.40 18.59
CA PRO A 487 15.43 8.39 17.71
C PRO A 487 14.59 9.06 16.62
N THR A 488 14.02 8.27 15.71
CA THR A 488 13.00 8.73 14.78
C THR A 488 11.76 9.15 15.55
N LEU A 489 11.35 10.40 15.39
CA LEU A 489 10.16 10.99 16.02
C LEU A 489 9.07 11.14 14.95
N LEU A 490 7.87 10.68 15.26
CA LEU A 490 6.73 10.68 14.35
C LEU A 490 5.83 11.88 14.61
N THR A 491 5.25 12.40 13.54
CA THR A 491 4.06 13.24 13.64
C THR A 491 2.83 12.34 13.83
N PRO A 492 1.67 12.88 14.28
CA PRO A 492 0.42 12.12 14.35
C PRO A 492 0.06 11.41 13.04
N GLY A 493 0.19 12.08 11.89
CA GLY A 493 -0.09 11.45 10.59
C GLY A 493 0.88 10.30 10.24
N MET A 494 2.16 10.42 10.60
CA MET A 494 3.11 9.32 10.40
C MET A 494 2.84 8.13 11.33
N MET A 495 2.32 8.39 12.54
CA MET A 495 1.86 7.36 13.45
C MET A 495 0.58 6.70 12.94
N GLU A 496 -0.36 7.48 12.41
CA GLU A 496 -1.59 6.98 11.77
C GLU A 496 -1.26 6.04 10.61
N ASN A 497 -0.39 6.45 9.68
CA ASN A 497 0.09 5.60 8.59
C ASN A 497 0.73 4.29 9.10
N LEU A 498 1.59 4.37 10.11
CA LEU A 498 2.19 3.17 10.72
C LEU A 498 1.12 2.22 11.29
N PHE A 499 0.07 2.76 11.92
CA PHE A 499 -1.03 1.97 12.47
C PHE A 499 -1.89 1.36 11.35
N HIS A 500 -2.19 2.13 10.30
CA HIS A 500 -2.90 1.69 9.10
C HIS A 500 -2.22 0.46 8.48
N GLU A 501 -0.92 0.58 8.17
CA GLU A 501 -0.16 -0.51 7.56
C GLU A 501 -0.05 -1.73 8.47
N MET A 502 0.05 -1.51 9.78
CA MET A 502 0.02 -2.62 10.73
C MET A 502 -1.35 -3.31 10.80
N GLY A 503 -2.44 -2.60 10.50
CA GLY A 503 -3.77 -3.21 10.33
C GLY A 503 -3.80 -4.20 9.18
N HIS A 504 -3.22 -3.85 8.03
CA HIS A 504 -3.03 -4.78 6.91
C HIS A 504 -2.15 -5.98 7.29
N ALA A 505 -1.04 -5.74 7.99
CA ALA A 505 -0.20 -6.83 8.47
C ALA A 505 -0.97 -7.78 9.41
N MET A 506 -1.74 -7.27 10.36
CA MET A 506 -2.55 -8.11 11.25
C MET A 506 -3.64 -8.85 10.49
N HIS A 507 -4.25 -8.25 9.47
CA HIS A 507 -5.19 -8.94 8.58
C HIS A 507 -4.53 -10.16 7.93
N SER A 508 -3.30 -10.01 7.45
CA SER A 508 -2.51 -11.11 6.88
C SER A 508 -2.13 -12.20 7.89
N MET A 509 -1.79 -11.83 9.14
CA MET A 509 -1.40 -12.78 10.17
C MET A 509 -2.59 -13.57 10.75
N LEU A 510 -3.73 -12.89 10.93
CA LEU A 510 -4.93 -13.46 11.53
C LEU A 510 -5.85 -14.15 10.52
N GLY A 511 -5.69 -13.86 9.21
CA GLY A 511 -6.37 -14.54 8.11
C GLY A 511 -5.90 -15.98 7.90
N ARG A 512 -6.03 -16.83 8.93
CA ARG A 512 -5.54 -18.22 8.97
C ARG A 512 -6.45 -19.18 8.20
N THR A 513 -6.55 -18.98 6.89
CA THR A 513 -7.40 -19.81 6.01
C THR A 513 -6.74 -21.14 5.65
N ARG A 514 -7.55 -22.12 5.23
CA ARG A 514 -7.05 -23.39 4.71
C ARG A 514 -6.41 -23.21 3.32
N TYR A 515 -6.98 -22.30 2.55
CA TYR A 515 -6.63 -22.03 1.15
C TYR A 515 -5.88 -20.71 1.01
N GLN A 516 -4.80 -20.72 0.21
CA GLN A 516 -4.06 -19.53 -0.20
C GLN A 516 -4.94 -18.54 -0.94
N HIS A 517 -5.86 -19.02 -1.77
CA HIS A 517 -6.67 -18.18 -2.64
C HIS A 517 -7.49 -17.11 -1.89
N VAL A 518 -7.77 -17.35 -0.61
CA VAL A 518 -8.56 -16.46 0.27
C VAL A 518 -7.79 -16.03 1.53
N THR A 519 -6.46 -16.14 1.53
CA THR A 519 -5.61 -15.82 2.70
C THR A 519 -5.47 -14.32 2.94
N GLY A 520 -5.38 -13.92 4.20
CA GLY A 520 -5.05 -12.54 4.58
C GLY A 520 -5.92 -11.48 3.91
N THR A 521 -5.28 -10.51 3.25
CA THR A 521 -5.95 -9.42 2.54
C THR A 521 -6.62 -9.83 1.23
N ARG A 522 -6.66 -11.13 0.87
CA ARG A 522 -7.31 -11.63 -0.35
C ARG A 522 -8.84 -11.74 -0.22
N CYS A 523 -9.49 -10.62 0.06
CA CYS A 523 -10.94 -10.46 0.29
C CYS A 523 -11.54 -9.41 -0.68
N PRO A 524 -12.83 -9.04 -0.71
CA PRO A 524 -13.27 -7.92 -1.56
C PRO A 524 -12.42 -6.64 -1.36
N THR A 525 -12.04 -5.95 -2.44
CA THR A 525 -11.09 -4.81 -2.37
C THR A 525 -11.65 -3.62 -1.62
N ASP A 526 -12.96 -3.42 -1.68
CA ASP A 526 -13.72 -2.42 -0.92
C ASP A 526 -13.96 -2.83 0.55
N PHE A 527 -13.44 -3.98 0.98
CA PHE A 527 -13.39 -4.44 2.37
C PHE A 527 -11.98 -4.49 2.95
N ALA A 528 -10.96 -4.65 2.10
CA ALA A 528 -9.57 -4.85 2.52
C ALA A 528 -9.05 -3.72 3.44
N GLU A 529 -9.57 -2.50 3.30
CA GLU A 529 -9.24 -1.34 4.12
C GLU A 529 -9.93 -1.29 5.49
N VAL A 530 -10.91 -2.16 5.77
CA VAL A 530 -11.64 -2.08 7.05
C VAL A 530 -10.70 -2.29 8.26
N PRO A 531 -9.80 -3.29 8.28
CA PRO A 531 -8.86 -3.46 9.40
C PRO A 531 -7.83 -2.34 9.52
N SER A 532 -7.34 -1.78 8.41
CA SER A 532 -6.36 -0.69 8.41
C SER A 532 -6.98 0.61 8.93
N ILE A 533 -8.17 0.98 8.44
CA ILE A 533 -8.94 2.13 8.93
C ILE A 533 -9.27 1.99 10.41
N LEU A 534 -9.64 0.79 10.89
CA LEU A 534 -9.87 0.55 12.32
C LEU A 534 -8.63 0.90 13.17
N MET A 535 -7.43 0.60 12.66
CA MET A 535 -6.19 0.94 13.36
C MET A 535 -5.91 2.45 13.38
N GLU A 536 -6.31 3.19 12.35
CA GLU A 536 -6.27 4.66 12.35
C GLU A 536 -7.13 5.24 13.49
N TYR A 537 -8.33 4.70 13.73
CA TYR A 537 -9.18 5.12 14.84
C TYR A 537 -8.47 4.95 16.20
N PHE A 538 -7.77 3.84 16.41
CA PHE A 538 -7.00 3.63 17.63
C PHE A 538 -5.82 4.60 17.75
N SER A 539 -5.14 4.92 16.65
CA SER A 539 -4.05 5.90 16.62
C SER A 539 -4.53 7.33 16.91
N ASN A 540 -5.80 7.63 16.65
CA ASN A 540 -6.43 8.92 16.89
C ASN A 540 -7.15 9.05 18.24
N ASP A 541 -7.32 7.95 18.98
CA ASP A 541 -7.97 7.97 20.28
C ASP A 541 -6.96 8.27 21.40
N TYR A 542 -7.10 9.44 22.04
CA TYR A 542 -6.21 9.85 23.13
C TYR A 542 -6.18 8.83 24.29
N ARG A 543 -7.23 8.04 24.51
CA ARG A 543 -7.30 7.00 25.56
C ARG A 543 -6.42 5.80 25.25
N VAL A 544 -6.19 5.53 23.96
CA VAL A 544 -5.26 4.50 23.50
C VAL A 544 -3.85 5.08 23.50
N VAL A 545 -3.67 6.23 22.86
CA VAL A 545 -2.35 6.85 22.70
C VAL A 545 -1.70 7.19 24.04
N SER A 546 -2.47 7.62 25.04
CA SER A 546 -1.96 7.90 26.39
C SER A 546 -1.39 6.68 27.12
N GLN A 547 -1.66 5.46 26.65
CA GLN A 547 -1.09 4.24 27.24
C GLN A 547 0.38 4.05 26.87
N PHE A 548 0.82 4.57 25.73
CA PHE A 548 2.19 4.37 25.22
C PHE A 548 2.96 5.67 24.95
N ALA A 549 2.28 6.79 24.69
CA ALA A 549 2.91 8.07 24.42
C ALA A 549 3.73 8.55 25.62
N ARG A 550 5.05 8.53 25.46
CA ARG A 550 6.01 8.93 26.49
C ARG A 550 7.24 9.55 25.88
N HIS A 551 7.74 10.58 26.53
CA HIS A 551 8.89 11.32 26.07
C HIS A 551 10.12 10.41 25.96
N TYR A 552 10.77 10.39 24.81
CA TYR A 552 11.83 9.41 24.53
C TYR A 552 13.03 9.48 25.50
N GLN A 553 13.36 10.67 26.01
CA GLN A 553 14.43 10.88 27.01
C GLN A 553 13.98 10.74 28.47
N THR A 554 12.88 11.40 28.85
CA THR A 554 12.48 11.52 30.25
C THR A 554 11.51 10.43 30.71
N GLY A 555 10.89 9.71 29.78
CA GLY A 555 9.84 8.71 30.06
C GLY A 555 8.52 9.32 30.55
N GLN A 556 8.42 10.65 30.64
CA GLN A 556 7.20 11.33 31.10
C GLN A 556 6.07 11.17 30.09
N ARG A 557 4.83 11.11 30.58
CA ARG A 557 3.62 11.05 29.75
C ARG A 557 3.17 12.44 29.35
N LEU A 558 2.57 12.55 28.17
CA LEU A 558 1.90 13.77 27.74
C LEU A 558 0.57 13.90 28.50
N SER A 559 0.15 15.12 28.85
CA SER A 559 -1.14 15.33 29.51
C SER A 559 -2.29 14.96 28.55
N PRO A 560 -3.43 14.45 29.05
CA PRO A 560 -4.57 14.10 28.17
C PRO A 560 -5.04 15.26 27.29
N MET A 561 -5.02 16.49 27.82
CA MET A 561 -5.39 17.69 27.06
C MET A 561 -4.39 18.01 25.95
N ALA A 562 -3.09 17.95 26.24
CA ALA A 562 -2.05 18.19 25.22
C ALA A 562 -2.08 17.09 24.14
N LEU A 563 -2.38 15.85 24.53
CA LEU A 563 -2.56 14.75 23.60
C LEU A 563 -3.81 14.91 22.74
N TYR A 564 -4.94 15.29 23.33
CA TYR A 564 -6.17 15.59 22.60
C TYR A 564 -5.94 16.68 21.56
N CYS A 565 -5.23 17.76 21.92
CA CYS A 565 -4.90 18.82 20.97
C CYS A 565 -3.91 18.36 19.89
N ALA A 566 -2.90 17.53 20.24
CA ALA A 566 -1.95 17.00 19.27
C ALA A 566 -2.63 16.09 18.21
N LEU A 567 -3.57 15.24 18.63
CA LEU A 567 -4.32 14.34 17.75
C LEU A 567 -5.46 15.07 17.01
N GLY A 568 -6.16 15.98 17.70
CA GLY A 568 -7.23 16.80 17.12
C GLY A 568 -6.73 17.77 16.04
N CYS A 569 -5.46 18.18 16.12
CA CYS A 569 -4.74 18.88 15.07
C CYS A 569 -4.54 18.03 13.80
N HIS A 570 -5.01 16.78 13.73
CA HIS A 570 -5.01 16.00 12.50
C HIS A 570 -6.41 15.85 11.88
N ASN A 571 -7.44 15.67 12.71
CA ASN A 571 -8.73 15.09 12.30
C ASN A 571 -9.91 16.08 12.12
N TRP A 572 -9.65 17.40 12.12
CA TRP A 572 -10.69 18.41 12.35
C TRP A 572 -11.56 18.78 11.14
N LEU A 573 -11.18 18.39 9.92
CA LEU A 573 -11.95 18.66 8.71
C LEU A 573 -12.32 17.38 7.96
N LEU A 574 -13.62 17.21 7.69
CA LEU A 574 -14.17 16.22 6.76
C LEU A 574 -14.03 16.68 5.30
N TRP A 575 -13.09 17.58 5.01
CA TRP A 575 -12.67 17.87 3.66
C TRP A 575 -12.21 16.62 2.86
N PRO A 576 -11.59 15.57 3.48
CA PRO A 576 -11.18 14.35 2.76
C PRO A 576 -12.32 13.55 2.11
N PRO A 577 -13.48 13.26 2.75
CA PRO A 577 -14.53 12.47 2.12
C PRO A 577 -15.15 13.15 0.89
N GLU A 578 -15.29 14.49 0.86
CA GLU A 578 -15.74 15.17 -0.36
C GLU A 578 -14.66 15.19 -1.45
N LYS A 579 -13.37 15.28 -1.13
CA LYS A 579 -12.30 15.02 -2.11
C LYS A 579 -12.40 13.59 -2.65
N CYS A 580 -12.60 12.59 -1.79
CA CYS A 580 -12.83 11.21 -2.23
C CYS A 580 -14.05 11.12 -3.15
N CYS A 581 -15.19 11.71 -2.80
CA CYS A 581 -16.35 11.79 -3.69
C CYS A 581 -16.02 12.54 -4.99
N THR A 582 -15.25 13.63 -4.95
CA THR A 582 -14.88 14.46 -6.12
C THR A 582 -13.82 13.80 -7.00
N PHE A 583 -13.05 12.83 -6.51
CA PHE A 583 -12.18 11.97 -7.34
C PHE A 583 -12.94 10.73 -7.86
N HIS A 584 -13.84 10.16 -7.05
CA HIS A 584 -14.62 8.99 -7.42
C HIS A 584 -15.78 9.32 -8.37
N LEU A 585 -16.43 10.48 -8.25
CA LEU A 585 -17.52 10.92 -9.12
C LEU A 585 -17.05 11.11 -10.57
N PRO A 586 -15.92 11.79 -10.88
CA PRO A 586 -15.34 11.78 -12.22
C PRO A 586 -14.82 10.41 -12.62
N SER A 587 -14.19 9.62 -11.75
CA SER A 587 -13.80 8.25 -12.14
C SER A 587 -15.01 7.42 -12.56
N LEU A 588 -16.16 7.50 -11.86
CA LEU A 588 -17.38 6.76 -12.17
C LEU A 588 -18.19 7.37 -13.31
N LYS A 589 -18.28 8.71 -13.40
CA LYS A 589 -18.94 9.42 -14.50
C LYS A 589 -18.15 9.29 -15.79
N LEU A 590 -16.81 9.36 -15.73
CA LEU A 590 -15.95 8.88 -16.81
C LEU A 590 -16.32 7.42 -17.03
N SER A 591 -16.28 6.51 -16.06
CA SER A 591 -16.62 5.10 -16.30
C SER A 591 -17.98 4.77 -16.95
N ASN A 592 -18.98 5.64 -16.74
CA ASN A 592 -20.33 5.53 -17.29
C ASN A 592 -20.50 6.28 -18.63
N LEU A 593 -19.60 7.22 -18.97
CA LEU A 593 -19.54 7.91 -20.27
C LEU A 593 -18.41 7.37 -21.17
N ILE A 594 -17.37 6.78 -20.58
CA ILE A 594 -16.06 6.28 -21.06
C ILE A 594 -15.38 5.36 -19.98
N PRO A 595 -15.31 4.03 -20.10
CA PRO A 595 -15.04 3.07 -19.00
C PRO A 595 -13.65 3.09 -18.32
N THR A 596 -13.49 3.70 -17.14
CA THR A 596 -12.36 3.50 -16.20
C THR A 596 -12.82 3.26 -14.78
N ILE A 597 -12.32 2.21 -14.14
CA ILE A 597 -12.12 2.24 -12.69
C ILE A 597 -10.71 2.78 -12.42
N TRP A 598 -10.66 3.91 -11.72
CA TRP A 598 -9.49 4.45 -11.05
C TRP A 598 -9.94 4.76 -9.63
N SER A 599 -9.73 3.83 -8.70
CA SER A 599 -10.16 4.06 -7.31
C SER A 599 -9.68 3.08 -6.25
N TYR A 600 -9.38 1.82 -6.55
CA TYR A 600 -9.17 0.84 -5.46
C TYR A 600 -7.85 0.05 -5.52
N THR A 601 -7.04 0.19 -6.57
CA THR A 601 -5.76 -0.53 -6.67
C THR A 601 -4.53 0.39 -6.71
N GLU A 602 -4.70 1.70 -6.91
CA GLU A 602 -3.57 2.63 -7.18
C GLU A 602 -3.88 4.06 -6.67
N LYS A 603 -4.63 4.18 -5.57
CA LYS A 603 -4.94 5.52 -5.03
C LYS A 603 -3.77 6.12 -4.28
#